data_AF-A0AAU6IGW5-F1
#
_entry.id   AF-A0AAU6IGW5-F1
#
_cell.length_a   1.000
_cell.length_b   1.000
_cell.length_c   1.000
_cell.angle_alpha   90.00
_cell.angle_beta   90.00
_cell.angle_gamma   90.00
#
_symmetry.space_group_name_H-M   'P 1'
#
loop_
_entity.id
_entity.type
_entity.pdbx_description
1 polymer ?
#
loop_
_entity_poly.entity_id
_entity_poly.type
_entity_poly.pdbx_seq_one_letter_code
_entity_poly.pdbx_strand_id
1 'polypeptide(L)'
;MASTEFGRTVRRWRDRVSPEAAGLPVGGQRRAAGLRREELALLAGISVDYVTRLEQGRAAHPSEQVVEALGRALRLSAIEREHLFHAAGLLPPGRGTVPGYLTPSVQRLLDRLTGTPVAAYDAAWTLLVANPLYAALLGDPSGWRDQERNGVWRAFLGPAGRVRHTPQSRRTLETALVSDLRATSSRYPADRRVQRLVTELRAGSDRFAELWDTGAVGRQEASRKTVDHPQLGPLTLDCDILSVAGSDLRIMVYTAEPGTQDAERVALLGVLGTQTLA
;
A
#
# COMPACT_ATOMS: atom_id res chain seq x y z
N MET A 1 -13.08 25.94 -11.37
CA MET A 1 -14.37 25.22 -11.17
C MET A 1 -14.15 23.78 -10.74
N ALA A 2 -13.37 22.97 -11.47
CA ALA A 2 -13.08 21.57 -11.12
C ALA A 2 -12.48 21.35 -9.71
N SER A 3 -11.46 22.14 -9.29
CA SER A 3 -10.88 22.01 -7.94
C SER A 3 -11.89 22.27 -6.81
N THR A 4 -12.85 23.18 -7.00
CA THR A 4 -13.93 23.48 -6.05
C THR A 4 -15.00 22.38 -6.02
N GLU A 5 -15.23 21.72 -7.15
CA GLU A 5 -16.11 20.55 -7.22
C GLU A 5 -15.48 19.34 -6.52
N PHE A 6 -14.21 19.03 -6.81
CA PHE A 6 -13.45 17.98 -6.15
C PHE A 6 -13.46 18.13 -4.62
N GLY A 7 -13.10 19.31 -4.12
CA GLY A 7 -13.08 19.57 -2.68
C GLY A 7 -14.43 19.38 -1.99
N ARG A 8 -15.52 19.83 -2.64
CA ARG A 8 -16.89 19.61 -2.14
C ARG A 8 -17.30 18.14 -2.15
N THR A 9 -16.94 17.40 -3.19
CA THR A 9 -17.20 15.96 -3.29
C THR A 9 -16.47 15.18 -2.21
N VAL A 10 -15.17 15.43 -2.02
CA VAL A 10 -14.36 14.82 -0.95
C VAL A 10 -14.98 15.10 0.42
N ARG A 11 -15.33 16.37 0.70
CA ARG A 11 -15.99 16.75 1.96
C ARG A 11 -17.30 15.99 2.18
N ARG A 12 -18.18 15.97 1.18
CA ARG A 12 -19.49 15.30 1.26
C ARG A 12 -19.35 13.80 1.52
N TRP A 13 -18.40 13.15 0.86
CA TRP A 13 -18.17 11.72 1.06
C TRP A 13 -17.44 11.41 2.37
N ARG A 14 -16.54 12.30 2.84
CA ARG A 14 -15.93 12.19 4.17
C ARG A 14 -17.01 12.21 5.26
N ASP A 15 -17.99 13.09 5.14
CA ASP A 15 -19.10 13.20 6.10
C ASP A 15 -20.06 11.98 6.06
N ARG A 16 -19.99 11.12 5.03
CA ARG A 16 -20.79 9.89 4.89
C ARG A 16 -20.14 8.66 5.52
N VAL A 17 -18.80 8.59 5.57
CA VAL A 17 -18.10 7.41 6.08
C VAL A 17 -18.02 7.48 7.60
N SER A 18 -18.56 6.46 8.27
CA SER A 18 -18.44 6.33 9.71
C SER A 18 -17.02 5.85 10.09
N PRO A 19 -16.48 6.24 11.25
CA PRO A 19 -15.16 5.78 11.72
C PRO A 19 -15.08 4.26 11.82
N GLU A 20 -16.14 3.63 12.32
CA GLU A 20 -16.25 2.18 12.48
C GLU A 20 -16.17 1.48 11.13
N ALA A 21 -16.85 2.01 10.10
CA ALA A 21 -16.79 1.50 8.74
C ALA A 21 -15.40 1.68 8.09
N ALA A 22 -14.58 2.57 8.64
CA ALA A 22 -13.19 2.78 8.25
C ALA A 22 -12.18 2.05 9.15
N GLY A 23 -12.65 1.21 10.09
CA GLY A 23 -11.79 0.46 11.01
C GLY A 23 -11.17 1.29 12.12
N LEU A 24 -11.69 2.50 12.37
CA LEU A 24 -11.19 3.39 13.41
C LEU A 24 -11.99 3.25 14.71
N PRO A 25 -11.34 3.34 15.88
CA PRO A 25 -12.04 3.33 17.16
C PRO A 25 -12.88 4.61 17.34
N VAL A 26 -14.00 4.47 18.03
CA VAL A 26 -14.93 5.57 18.29
C VAL A 26 -14.65 6.11 19.69
N GLY A 27 -13.91 7.22 19.76
CA GLY A 27 -13.57 7.85 21.03
C GLY A 27 -14.35 9.14 21.31
N GLY A 28 -14.92 9.25 22.51
CA GLY A 28 -15.39 10.50 23.13
C GLY A 28 -16.60 11.20 22.49
N GLN A 29 -16.93 12.41 22.97
CA GLN A 29 -17.96 13.24 22.35
C GLN A 29 -17.51 13.75 20.97
N ARG A 30 -18.22 13.34 19.92
CA ARG A 30 -17.88 13.61 18.52
C ARG A 30 -18.81 14.68 17.94
N ARG A 31 -18.24 15.71 17.32
CA ARG A 31 -19.00 16.74 16.55
C ARG A 31 -19.09 16.46 15.05
N ALA A 32 -18.19 15.64 14.50
CA ALA A 32 -18.16 15.31 13.07
C ALA A 32 -19.14 14.18 12.76
N ALA A 33 -19.97 14.36 11.71
CA ALA A 33 -20.97 13.37 11.27
C ALA A 33 -20.34 12.09 10.67
N GLY A 34 -19.23 12.24 9.95
CA GLY A 34 -18.43 11.13 9.42
C GLY A 34 -16.98 11.27 9.86
N LEU A 35 -16.04 10.86 9.01
CA LEU A 35 -14.60 10.95 9.28
C LEU A 35 -14.15 12.39 9.57
N ARG A 36 -13.22 12.59 10.51
CA ARG A 36 -12.52 13.86 10.69
C ARG A 36 -11.46 14.05 9.60
N ARG A 37 -10.91 15.25 9.45
CA ARG A 37 -9.85 15.49 8.46
C ARG A 37 -8.58 14.72 8.81
N GLU A 38 -8.29 14.62 10.10
CA GLU A 38 -7.16 13.88 10.67
C GLU A 38 -7.29 12.38 10.37
N GLU A 39 -8.49 11.84 10.53
CA GLU A 39 -8.79 10.43 10.24
C GLU A 39 -8.70 10.14 8.72
N LEU A 40 -9.25 11.02 7.87
CA LEU A 40 -9.11 10.88 6.41
C LEU A 40 -7.65 10.97 5.96
N ALA A 41 -6.90 11.94 6.51
CA ALA A 41 -5.47 12.12 6.23
C ALA A 41 -4.67 10.87 6.60
N LEU A 42 -4.92 10.31 7.78
CA LEU A 42 -4.32 9.06 8.24
C LEU A 42 -4.62 7.91 7.28
N LEU A 43 -5.90 7.68 6.95
CA LEU A 43 -6.32 6.58 6.08
C LEU A 43 -5.78 6.70 4.64
N ALA A 44 -5.68 7.93 4.13
CA ALA A 44 -5.15 8.21 2.80
C ALA A 44 -3.62 8.32 2.77
N GLY A 45 -2.94 8.34 3.93
CA GLY A 45 -1.49 8.51 4.03
C GLY A 45 -1.01 9.85 3.48
N ILE A 46 -1.74 10.93 3.73
CA ILE A 46 -1.42 12.31 3.31
C ILE A 46 -1.52 13.26 4.52
N SER A 47 -1.01 14.49 4.41
CA SER A 47 -1.07 15.44 5.52
C SER A 47 -2.47 16.02 5.74
N VAL A 48 -2.80 16.34 6.99
CA VAL A 48 -4.07 17.00 7.38
C VAL A 48 -4.22 18.37 6.71
N ASP A 49 -3.12 19.13 6.61
CA ASP A 49 -3.09 20.38 5.87
C ASP A 49 -3.47 20.18 4.39
N TYR A 50 -2.95 19.13 3.76
CA TYR A 50 -3.27 18.85 2.37
C TYR A 50 -4.73 18.48 2.17
N VAL A 51 -5.33 17.67 3.06
CA VAL A 51 -6.78 17.41 3.07
C VAL A 51 -7.56 18.71 3.19
N THR A 52 -7.14 19.60 4.11
CA THR A 52 -7.80 20.89 4.33
C THR A 52 -7.75 21.76 3.07
N ARG A 53 -6.60 21.86 2.42
CA ARG A 53 -6.44 22.62 1.17
C ARG A 53 -7.24 22.03 0.01
N LEU A 54 -7.32 20.70 -0.11
CA LEU A 54 -8.15 20.03 -1.11
C LEU A 54 -9.64 20.34 -0.91
N GLU A 55 -10.16 20.19 0.31
CA GLU A 55 -11.58 20.48 0.61
C GLU A 55 -11.95 21.95 0.39
N GLN A 56 -11.01 22.88 0.62
CA GLN A 56 -11.20 24.31 0.39
C GLN A 56 -11.03 24.72 -1.08
N GLY A 57 -10.64 23.80 -1.97
CA GLY A 57 -10.33 24.12 -3.37
C GLY A 57 -9.07 24.97 -3.54
N ARG A 58 -8.17 24.98 -2.55
CA ARG A 58 -6.90 25.72 -2.55
C ARG A 58 -5.73 24.88 -3.06
N ALA A 59 -5.87 23.55 -3.07
CA ALA A 59 -4.98 22.65 -3.78
C ALA A 59 -5.62 22.27 -5.13
N ALA A 60 -4.95 22.63 -6.22
CA ALA A 60 -5.35 22.27 -7.57
C ALA A 60 -4.60 20.99 -8.01
N HIS A 61 -5.25 20.16 -8.83
CA HIS A 61 -4.66 18.99 -9.49
C HIS A 61 -3.99 17.97 -8.54
N PRO A 62 -4.76 17.30 -7.66
CA PRO A 62 -4.21 16.16 -6.92
C PRO A 62 -3.69 15.11 -7.90
N SER A 63 -2.60 14.43 -7.56
CA SER A 63 -2.08 13.34 -8.40
C SER A 63 -3.06 12.17 -8.45
N GLU A 64 -2.96 11.32 -9.48
CA GLU A 64 -3.76 10.09 -9.58
C GLU A 64 -3.63 9.24 -8.31
N GLN A 65 -2.43 9.13 -7.75
CA GLN A 65 -2.18 8.38 -6.51
C GLN A 65 -2.94 8.95 -5.31
N VAL A 66 -3.02 10.28 -5.18
CA VAL A 66 -3.80 10.92 -4.11
C VAL A 66 -5.29 10.64 -4.30
N VAL A 67 -5.80 10.74 -5.53
CA VAL A 67 -7.20 10.42 -5.83
C VAL A 67 -7.51 8.95 -5.51
N GLU A 68 -6.59 8.04 -5.82
CA GLU A 68 -6.71 6.62 -5.46
C GLU A 68 -6.73 6.37 -3.95
N ALA A 69 -5.82 7.02 -3.23
CA ALA A 69 -5.73 6.91 -1.78
C ALA A 69 -7.01 7.44 -1.11
N LEU A 70 -7.52 8.58 -1.57
CA LEU A 70 -8.79 9.14 -1.12
C LEU A 70 -9.97 8.22 -1.46
N GLY A 71 -10.01 7.63 -2.64
CA GLY A 71 -11.06 6.70 -3.03
C GLY A 71 -11.14 5.48 -2.10
N ARG A 72 -9.99 4.93 -1.71
CA ARG A 72 -9.91 3.81 -0.75
C ARG A 72 -10.26 4.23 0.68
N ALA A 73 -9.75 5.38 1.13
CA ALA A 73 -10.04 5.92 2.46
C ALA A 73 -11.53 6.23 2.63
N LEU A 74 -12.18 6.75 1.58
CA LEU A 74 -13.61 7.06 1.54
C LEU A 74 -14.49 5.84 1.20
N ARG A 75 -13.91 4.65 1.06
CA ARG A 75 -14.61 3.39 0.77
C ARG A 75 -15.50 3.47 -0.48
N LEU A 76 -15.05 4.18 -1.50
CA LEU A 76 -15.83 4.44 -2.70
C LEU A 76 -16.08 3.16 -3.50
N SER A 77 -17.25 3.07 -4.10
CA SER A 77 -17.51 2.08 -5.16
C SER A 77 -16.71 2.41 -6.43
N ALA A 78 -16.68 1.48 -7.39
CA ALA A 78 -16.02 1.71 -8.68
C ALA A 78 -16.58 2.94 -9.42
N ILE A 79 -17.92 3.11 -9.41
CA ILE A 79 -18.59 4.24 -10.06
C ILE A 79 -18.24 5.56 -9.36
N GLU A 80 -18.28 5.59 -8.03
CA GLU A 80 -17.92 6.79 -7.27
C GLU A 80 -16.45 7.16 -7.43
N ARG A 81 -15.57 6.16 -7.52
CA ARG A 81 -14.16 6.36 -7.83
C ARG A 81 -13.99 7.03 -9.19
N GLU A 82 -14.66 6.55 -10.25
CA GLU A 82 -14.62 7.19 -11.58
C GLU A 82 -15.06 8.65 -11.51
N HIS A 83 -16.15 8.95 -10.80
CA HIS A 83 -16.58 10.32 -10.56
C HIS A 83 -15.51 11.16 -9.83
N LEU A 84 -14.80 10.59 -8.85
CA LEU A 84 -13.73 11.31 -8.15
C LEU A 84 -12.58 11.70 -9.09
N PHE A 85 -12.20 10.80 -9.99
CA PHE A 85 -11.18 11.07 -11.02
C PHE A 85 -11.61 12.21 -11.94
N HIS A 86 -12.83 12.16 -12.46
CA HIS A 86 -13.35 13.22 -13.31
C HIS A 86 -13.44 14.57 -12.58
N ALA A 87 -13.88 14.58 -11.31
CA ALA A 87 -13.91 15.79 -10.50
C ALA A 87 -12.51 16.39 -10.27
N ALA A 88 -11.46 15.54 -10.22
CA ALA A 88 -10.07 15.98 -10.14
C ALA A 88 -9.51 16.49 -11.48
N GLY A 89 -10.25 16.36 -12.59
CA GLY A 89 -9.77 16.64 -13.94
C GLY A 89 -8.83 15.56 -14.49
N LEU A 90 -8.92 14.34 -13.95
CA LEU A 90 -8.12 13.19 -14.35
C LEU A 90 -9.00 12.18 -15.12
N LEU A 91 -8.35 11.33 -15.91
CA LEU A 91 -8.99 10.16 -16.49
C LEU A 91 -8.88 9.01 -15.50
N PRO A 92 -9.99 8.29 -15.20
CA PRO A 92 -9.89 7.08 -14.40
C PRO A 92 -8.99 6.05 -15.10
N PRO A 93 -8.23 5.24 -14.33
CA PRO A 93 -7.40 4.20 -14.91
C PRO A 93 -8.25 3.26 -15.76
N GLY A 94 -7.94 3.15 -17.05
CA GLY A 94 -8.72 2.38 -18.01
C GLY A 94 -8.58 0.87 -17.81
N ARG A 95 -9.42 0.09 -18.51
CA ARG A 95 -9.46 -1.39 -18.42
C ARG A 95 -8.13 -2.11 -18.72
N GLY A 96 -7.17 -1.44 -19.35
CA GLY A 96 -5.82 -1.95 -19.65
C GLY A 96 -4.71 -1.49 -18.69
N THR A 97 -5.08 -0.88 -17.56
CA THR A 97 -4.15 -0.41 -16.52
C THR A 97 -4.29 -1.23 -15.25
N VAL A 98 -3.21 -1.31 -14.48
CA VAL A 98 -3.20 -2.00 -13.18
C VAL A 98 -4.17 -1.30 -12.23
N PRO A 99 -5.20 -2.00 -11.72
CA PRO A 99 -6.15 -1.41 -10.80
C PRO A 99 -5.48 -1.07 -9.45
N GLY A 100 -5.47 0.21 -9.09
CA GLY A 100 -5.05 0.68 -7.76
C GLY A 100 -6.17 0.61 -6.69
N TYR A 101 -7.18 -0.22 -6.94
CA TYR A 101 -8.43 -0.27 -6.17
C TYR A 101 -8.43 -1.44 -5.18
N LEU A 102 -8.81 -1.17 -3.93
CA LEU A 102 -9.29 -2.22 -3.02
C LEU A 102 -10.81 -2.14 -2.92
N THR A 103 -11.47 -3.27 -3.10
CA THR A 103 -12.91 -3.34 -2.86
C THR A 103 -13.23 -3.05 -1.39
N PRO A 104 -14.39 -2.46 -1.07
CA PRO A 104 -14.82 -2.25 0.31
C PRO A 104 -14.84 -3.55 1.14
N SER A 105 -15.12 -4.70 0.51
CA SER A 105 -15.11 -6.00 1.20
C SER A 105 -13.69 -6.44 1.60
N VAL A 106 -12.71 -6.35 0.70
CA VAL A 106 -11.31 -6.67 1.01
C VAL A 106 -10.81 -5.71 2.09
N GLN A 107 -11.12 -4.43 1.96
CA GLN A 107 -10.70 -3.44 2.93
C GLN A 107 -11.27 -3.72 4.34
N ARG A 108 -12.56 -4.07 4.48
CA ARG A 108 -13.13 -4.48 5.77
C ARG A 108 -12.46 -5.73 6.37
N LEU A 109 -11.99 -6.66 5.54
CA LEU A 109 -11.23 -7.82 5.98
C LEU A 109 -9.86 -7.38 6.53
N LEU A 110 -9.15 -6.51 5.81
CA LEU A 110 -7.87 -5.97 6.28
C LEU A 110 -8.02 -5.17 7.58
N ASP A 111 -9.10 -4.40 7.72
CA ASP A 111 -9.40 -3.63 8.93
C ASP A 111 -9.60 -4.52 10.18
N ARG A 112 -9.92 -5.82 10.01
CA ARG A 112 -10.03 -6.78 11.11
C ARG A 112 -8.70 -7.38 11.56
N LEU A 113 -7.64 -7.25 10.76
CA LEU A 113 -6.30 -7.76 11.06
C LEU A 113 -5.50 -6.75 11.89
N THR A 114 -6.01 -6.40 13.07
CA THR A 114 -5.40 -5.38 13.94
C THR A 114 -4.21 -5.90 14.73
N GLY A 115 -4.14 -7.21 14.99
CA GLY A 115 -3.05 -7.88 15.71
C GLY A 115 -2.00 -8.54 14.82
N THR A 116 -2.12 -8.38 13.50
CA THR A 116 -1.26 -9.06 12.51
C THR A 116 -0.74 -8.04 11.50
N PRO A 117 0.59 -7.91 11.31
CA PRO A 117 1.13 -7.04 10.26
C PRO A 117 0.62 -7.48 8.88
N VAL A 118 -0.06 -6.56 8.18
CA VAL A 118 -0.64 -6.82 6.85
C VAL A 118 -0.47 -5.64 5.90
N ALA A 119 -0.18 -5.95 4.64
CA ALA A 119 -0.18 -4.99 3.55
C ALA A 119 -0.86 -5.57 2.31
N ALA A 120 -1.43 -4.70 1.48
CA ALA A 120 -1.99 -5.06 0.18
C ALA A 120 -1.28 -4.32 -0.95
N TYR A 121 -1.01 -5.07 -2.01
CA TYR A 121 -0.30 -4.65 -3.20
C TYR A 121 -1.16 -4.85 -4.44
N ASP A 122 -0.96 -4.01 -5.44
CA ASP A 122 -1.54 -4.22 -6.77
C ASP A 122 -0.78 -5.28 -7.59
N ALA A 123 -1.21 -5.44 -8.85
CA ALA A 123 -0.59 -6.38 -9.78
C ALA A 123 0.91 -6.12 -9.99
N ALA A 124 1.34 -4.86 -9.93
CA ALA A 124 2.72 -4.44 -10.16
C ALA A 124 3.57 -4.37 -8.88
N TRP A 125 3.07 -4.90 -7.75
CA TRP A 125 3.72 -4.79 -6.43
C TRP A 125 3.81 -3.36 -5.90
N THR A 126 2.91 -2.46 -6.31
CA THR A 126 2.78 -1.14 -5.68
C THR A 126 1.99 -1.27 -4.39
N LEU A 127 2.56 -0.80 -3.28
CA LEU A 127 1.88 -0.80 -1.98
C LEU A 127 0.67 0.12 -2.01
N LEU A 128 -0.52 -0.46 -1.87
CA LEU A 128 -1.77 0.27 -1.80
C LEU A 128 -2.06 0.70 -0.35
N VAL A 129 -2.13 -0.28 0.56
CA VAL A 129 -2.41 -0.05 1.99
C VAL A 129 -1.51 -0.95 2.85
N ALA A 130 -1.10 -0.43 4.00
CA ALA A 130 -0.42 -1.17 5.06
C ALA A 130 -1.09 -0.79 6.38
N ASN A 131 -1.30 -1.76 7.27
CA ASN A 131 -1.78 -1.46 8.61
C ASN A 131 -0.64 -0.90 9.49
N PRO A 132 -0.95 -0.28 10.65
CA PRO A 132 0.07 0.28 11.53
C PRO A 132 1.12 -0.73 12.00
N LEU A 133 0.73 -2.00 12.22
CA LEU A 133 1.66 -3.07 12.58
C LEU A 133 2.65 -3.39 11.46
N TYR A 134 2.22 -3.38 10.21
CA TYR A 134 3.11 -3.54 9.06
C TYR A 134 4.12 -2.40 8.97
N ALA A 135 3.66 -1.16 9.15
CA ALA A 135 4.54 0.01 9.20
C ALA A 135 5.54 -0.06 10.36
N ALA A 136 5.09 -0.50 11.55
CA ALA A 136 5.95 -0.73 12.70
C ALA A 136 7.00 -1.82 12.42
N LEU A 137 6.59 -2.93 11.80
CA LEU A 137 7.47 -4.06 11.50
C LEU A 137 8.52 -3.71 10.42
N LEU A 138 8.07 -3.25 9.25
CA LEU A 138 8.88 -3.15 8.03
C LEU A 138 9.34 -1.72 7.68
N GLY A 139 8.87 -0.73 8.44
CA GLY A 139 9.14 0.68 8.22
C GLY A 139 7.92 1.43 7.68
N ASP A 140 7.76 2.68 8.11
CA ASP A 140 6.59 3.49 7.78
C ASP A 140 6.59 3.94 6.30
N PRO A 141 5.56 3.58 5.52
CA PRO A 141 5.43 3.99 4.13
C PRO A 141 4.84 5.39 3.93
N SER A 142 4.48 6.11 4.99
CA SER A 142 3.86 7.45 4.92
C SER A 142 4.73 8.49 4.21
N GLY A 143 6.06 8.36 4.33
CA GLY A 143 7.03 9.24 3.68
C GLY A 143 7.39 8.86 2.24
N TRP A 144 6.95 7.68 1.76
CA TRP A 144 7.38 7.15 0.47
C TRP A 144 6.64 7.83 -0.68
N ARG A 145 7.40 8.33 -1.65
CA ARG A 145 6.89 8.99 -2.86
C ARG A 145 6.81 8.00 -4.01
N ASP A 146 5.71 8.07 -4.77
CA ASP A 146 5.46 7.40 -6.05
C ASP A 146 6.09 6.00 -6.21
N GLN A 147 7.34 5.96 -6.66
CA GLN A 147 8.11 4.74 -6.99
C GLN A 147 8.60 3.99 -5.75
N GLU A 148 8.89 4.69 -4.65
CA GLU A 148 9.37 4.11 -3.39
C GLU A 148 8.33 3.19 -2.73
N ARG A 149 7.07 3.29 -3.16
CA ARG A 149 5.98 2.38 -2.77
C ARG A 149 5.98 1.06 -3.54
N ASN A 150 6.73 0.96 -4.63
CA ASN A 150 6.79 -0.25 -5.42
C ASN A 150 7.83 -1.23 -4.84
N GLY A 151 7.38 -2.44 -4.50
CA GLY A 151 8.22 -3.48 -3.92
C GLY A 151 9.34 -3.96 -4.83
N VAL A 152 9.13 -3.96 -6.16
CA VAL A 152 10.18 -4.30 -7.13
C VAL A 152 11.22 -3.20 -7.17
N TRP A 153 10.80 -1.94 -7.27
CA TRP A 153 11.72 -0.80 -7.22
C TRP A 153 12.58 -0.85 -5.96
N ARG A 154 11.98 -1.09 -4.79
CA ARG A 154 12.72 -1.19 -3.52
C ARG A 154 13.72 -2.34 -3.49
N ALA A 155 13.40 -3.48 -4.10
CA ALA A 155 14.28 -4.65 -4.08
C ALA A 155 15.56 -4.44 -4.91
N PHE A 156 15.49 -3.64 -5.97
CA PHE A 156 16.59 -3.45 -6.92
C PHE A 156 17.30 -2.11 -6.80
N LEU A 157 16.57 -1.01 -6.56
CA LEU A 157 17.10 0.35 -6.53
C LEU A 157 16.95 1.04 -5.17
N GLY A 158 16.06 0.53 -4.32
CA GLY A 158 15.81 1.11 -3.01
C GLY A 158 16.89 0.81 -1.97
N PRO A 159 16.89 1.55 -0.84
CA PRO A 159 17.74 1.23 0.29
C PRO A 159 17.38 -0.13 0.89
N ALA A 160 18.36 -0.76 1.54
CA ALA A 160 18.14 -2.04 2.23
C ALA A 160 16.98 -1.93 3.23
N GLY A 161 16.01 -2.85 3.10
CA GLY A 161 14.89 -2.95 4.03
C GLY A 161 15.29 -3.63 5.34
N ARG A 162 14.31 -3.80 6.23
CA ARG A 162 14.50 -4.50 7.52
C ARG A 162 14.51 -6.03 7.39
N VAL A 163 14.11 -6.58 6.25
CA VAL A 163 14.12 -8.04 6.03
C VAL A 163 15.54 -8.48 5.71
N ARG A 164 16.06 -9.41 6.52
CA ARG A 164 17.35 -10.04 6.29
C ARG A 164 17.27 -11.02 5.14
N HIS A 165 18.20 -10.91 4.20
CA HIS A 165 18.32 -11.83 3.08
C HIS A 165 19.70 -12.48 3.05
N THR A 166 19.73 -13.81 3.00
CA THR A 166 20.90 -14.54 2.51
C THR A 166 21.06 -14.28 1.00
N PRO A 167 22.26 -14.41 0.42
CA PRO A 167 22.45 -14.26 -1.03
C PRO A 167 21.51 -15.14 -1.85
N GLN A 168 21.24 -16.36 -1.38
CA GLN A 168 20.31 -17.27 -2.05
C GLN A 168 18.87 -16.78 -1.98
N SER A 169 18.38 -16.42 -0.79
CA SER A 169 17.01 -15.91 -0.62
C SER A 169 16.77 -14.62 -1.40
N ARG A 170 17.79 -13.75 -1.49
CA ARG A 170 17.75 -12.53 -2.29
C ARG A 170 17.59 -12.84 -3.77
N ARG A 171 18.39 -13.76 -4.31
CA ARG A 171 18.28 -14.18 -5.72
C ARG A 171 16.91 -14.77 -6.05
N THR A 172 16.37 -15.62 -5.16
CA THR A 172 15.03 -16.20 -5.34
C THR A 172 13.95 -15.11 -5.34
N LEU A 173 14.02 -14.16 -4.40
CA LEU A 173 13.12 -13.01 -4.33
C LEU A 173 13.18 -12.16 -5.60
N GLU A 174 14.38 -11.78 -6.04
CA GLU A 174 14.61 -10.98 -7.25
C GLU A 174 14.04 -11.65 -8.50
N THR A 175 14.32 -12.94 -8.70
CA THR A 175 13.79 -13.71 -9.83
C THR A 175 12.26 -13.76 -9.81
N ALA A 176 11.66 -14.01 -8.64
CA ALA A 176 10.20 -14.05 -8.52
C ALA A 176 9.55 -12.69 -8.79
N LEU A 177 10.12 -11.59 -8.28
CA LEU A 177 9.60 -10.24 -8.53
C LEU A 177 9.70 -9.84 -10.00
N VAL A 178 10.80 -10.18 -10.68
CA VAL A 178 10.96 -9.95 -12.12
C VAL A 178 9.93 -10.76 -12.92
N SER A 179 9.73 -12.02 -12.55
CA SER A 179 8.75 -12.90 -13.21
C SER A 179 7.32 -12.34 -13.09
N ASP A 180 6.92 -11.91 -11.88
CA ASP A 180 5.63 -11.28 -11.63
C ASP A 180 5.44 -9.96 -12.40
N LEU A 181 6.48 -9.12 -12.44
CA LEU A 181 6.42 -7.84 -13.14
C LEU A 181 6.34 -8.05 -14.66
N ARG A 182 7.03 -9.06 -15.21
CA ARG A 182 6.89 -9.47 -16.61
C ARG A 182 5.46 -9.89 -16.93
N ALA A 183 4.87 -10.78 -16.12
CA ALA A 183 3.50 -11.23 -16.30
C ALA A 183 2.51 -10.05 -16.24
N THR A 184 2.74 -9.11 -15.32
CA THR A 184 1.93 -7.90 -15.17
C THR A 184 2.05 -6.98 -16.39
N SER A 185 3.27 -6.77 -16.89
CA SER A 185 3.50 -5.96 -18.10
C SER A 185 2.80 -6.55 -19.33
N SER A 186 2.81 -7.89 -19.49
CA SER A 186 2.08 -8.57 -20.57
C SER A 186 0.56 -8.47 -20.42
N ARG A 187 0.05 -8.51 -19.19
CA ARG A 187 -1.39 -8.40 -18.91
C ARG A 187 -1.93 -6.98 -19.05
N TYR A 188 -1.11 -5.97 -18.73
CA TYR A 188 -1.47 -4.55 -18.77
C TYR A 188 -0.56 -3.75 -19.71
N PRO A 189 -0.55 -4.06 -21.01
CA PRO A 189 0.40 -3.48 -21.95
C PRO A 189 0.21 -1.96 -22.15
N ALA A 190 -0.96 -1.42 -21.80
CA ALA A 190 -1.27 0.01 -21.89
C ALA A 190 -0.87 0.80 -20.63
N ASP A 191 -0.41 0.14 -19.55
CA ASP A 191 -0.07 0.83 -18.32
C ASP A 191 1.31 1.50 -18.41
N ARG A 192 1.28 2.82 -18.65
CA ARG A 192 2.48 3.66 -18.71
C ARG A 192 3.26 3.71 -17.39
N ARG A 193 2.67 3.39 -16.24
CA ARG A 193 3.39 3.34 -14.95
C ARG A 193 4.24 2.09 -14.88
N VAL A 194 3.68 0.94 -15.28
CA VAL A 194 4.43 -0.33 -15.38
C VAL A 194 5.56 -0.21 -16.40
N GLN A 195 5.30 0.36 -17.57
CA GLN A 195 6.33 0.58 -18.59
C GLN A 195 7.48 1.45 -18.05
N ARG A 196 7.16 2.58 -17.40
CA ARG A 196 8.17 3.47 -16.78
C ARG A 196 9.00 2.76 -15.72
N LEU A 197 8.34 2.00 -14.83
CA LEU A 197 9.01 1.21 -13.80
C LEU A 197 10.01 0.21 -14.41
N VAL A 198 9.62 -0.51 -15.45
CA VAL A 198 10.52 -1.46 -16.14
C VAL A 198 11.70 -0.74 -16.77
N THR A 199 11.48 0.37 -17.48
CA THR A 199 12.56 1.16 -18.08
C THR A 199 13.57 1.63 -17.03
N GLU A 200 13.09 2.15 -15.92
CA GLU A 200 13.94 2.63 -14.82
C GLU A 200 14.72 1.50 -14.17
N LEU A 201 14.07 0.38 -13.84
CA LEU A 201 14.70 -0.79 -13.25
C LEU A 201 15.81 -1.36 -14.15
N ARG A 202 15.58 -1.40 -15.46
CA ARG A 202 16.59 -1.84 -16.44
C ARG A 202 17.78 -0.88 -16.52
N ALA A 203 17.54 0.43 -16.40
CA ALA A 203 18.60 1.43 -16.44
C ALA A 203 19.42 1.48 -15.13
N GLY A 204 18.78 1.20 -13.99
CA GLY A 204 19.40 1.32 -12.67
C GLY A 204 19.99 0.02 -12.09
N SER A 205 19.71 -1.14 -12.68
CA SER A 205 20.17 -2.44 -12.15
C SER A 205 20.51 -3.44 -13.25
N ASP A 206 21.80 -3.72 -13.44
CA ASP A 206 22.28 -4.76 -14.36
C ASP A 206 21.66 -6.12 -14.05
N ARG A 207 21.49 -6.44 -12.75
CA ARG A 207 20.87 -7.67 -12.30
C ARG A 207 19.40 -7.77 -12.72
N PHE A 208 18.66 -6.66 -12.62
CA PHE A 208 17.28 -6.62 -13.12
C PHE A 208 17.25 -6.81 -14.64
N ALA A 209 18.11 -6.10 -15.37
CA ALA A 209 18.19 -6.20 -16.83
C ALA A 209 18.48 -7.64 -17.28
N GLU A 210 19.43 -8.31 -16.65
CA GLU A 210 19.77 -9.72 -16.91
C GLU A 210 18.57 -10.65 -16.70
N LEU A 211 17.91 -10.58 -15.53
CA LEU A 211 16.74 -11.40 -15.22
C LEU A 211 15.56 -11.10 -16.15
N TRP A 212 15.41 -9.82 -16.52
CA TRP A 212 14.38 -9.39 -17.45
C TRP A 212 14.62 -9.96 -18.83
N ASP A 213 15.83 -9.87 -19.39
CA ASP A 213 16.11 -10.30 -20.76
C ASP A 213 16.15 -11.83 -20.91
N THR A 214 16.64 -12.54 -19.88
CA THR A 214 16.64 -14.01 -19.86
C THR A 214 15.25 -14.62 -19.66
N GLY A 215 14.26 -13.81 -19.23
CA GLY A 215 12.91 -14.30 -18.96
C GLY A 215 12.84 -15.27 -17.80
N ALA A 216 13.64 -15.02 -16.76
CA ALA A 216 13.71 -15.87 -15.58
C ALA A 216 12.32 -16.09 -14.97
N VAL A 217 11.99 -17.36 -14.71
CA VAL A 217 10.71 -17.75 -14.11
C VAL A 217 10.94 -18.05 -12.64
N GLY A 218 10.14 -17.41 -11.80
CA GLY A 218 10.16 -17.61 -10.35
C GLY A 218 8.79 -17.36 -9.77
N ARG A 219 8.57 -17.89 -8.58
CA ARG A 219 7.31 -17.72 -7.85
C ARG A 219 7.59 -17.19 -6.46
N GLN A 220 6.80 -16.22 -6.04
CA GLN A 220 6.72 -15.86 -4.64
C GLN A 220 5.94 -16.93 -3.88
N GLU A 221 6.57 -17.51 -2.87
CA GLU A 221 5.97 -18.52 -2.00
C GLU A 221 5.96 -18.04 -0.56
N ALA A 222 5.10 -18.69 0.24
CA ALA A 222 5.15 -18.54 1.68
C ALA A 222 6.57 -18.76 2.15
N SER A 223 7.09 -17.84 2.95
CA SER A 223 8.50 -17.87 3.35
C SER A 223 8.68 -17.41 4.78
N ARG A 224 9.63 -18.03 5.47
CA ARG A 224 10.07 -17.56 6.77
C ARG A 224 11.08 -16.44 6.59
N LYS A 225 10.81 -15.28 7.18
CA LYS A 225 11.60 -14.06 7.05
C LYS A 225 12.09 -13.62 8.43
N THR A 226 13.36 -13.28 8.52
CA THR A 226 13.90 -12.59 9.70
C THR A 226 13.85 -11.09 9.46
N VAL A 227 13.16 -10.35 10.32
CA VAL A 227 13.09 -8.89 10.30
C VAL A 227 13.98 -8.34 11.40
N ASP A 228 14.97 -7.54 11.02
CA ASP A 228 15.86 -6.83 11.94
C ASP A 228 15.16 -5.54 12.41
N HIS A 229 14.43 -5.62 13.53
CA HIS A 229 13.69 -4.49 14.10
C HIS A 229 14.61 -3.62 14.98
N PRO A 230 14.63 -2.28 14.80
CA PRO A 230 15.59 -1.40 15.48
C PRO A 230 15.51 -1.45 17.01
N GLN A 231 14.34 -1.77 17.58
CA GLN A 231 14.12 -1.79 19.03
C GLN A 231 13.94 -3.20 19.61
N LEU A 232 13.43 -4.14 18.81
CA LEU A 232 13.03 -5.48 19.29
C LEU A 232 14.06 -6.55 18.91
N GLY A 233 15.09 -6.18 18.14
CA GLY A 233 16.05 -7.12 17.59
C GLY A 233 15.46 -7.94 16.44
N PRO A 234 16.04 -9.10 16.12
CA PRO A 234 15.55 -9.98 15.06
C PRO A 234 14.23 -10.66 15.45
N LEU A 235 13.23 -10.60 14.56
CA LEU A 235 11.97 -11.35 14.65
C LEU A 235 11.89 -12.34 13.49
N THR A 236 11.57 -13.61 13.75
CA THR A 236 11.38 -14.59 12.67
C THR A 236 9.90 -14.85 12.47
N LEU A 237 9.38 -14.46 11.30
CA LEU A 237 7.96 -14.48 10.97
C LEU A 237 7.73 -15.28 9.70
N ASP A 238 6.62 -16.02 9.68
CA ASP A 238 6.09 -16.60 8.46
C ASP A 238 5.39 -15.51 7.65
N CYS A 239 5.73 -15.41 6.37
CA CYS A 239 5.23 -14.42 5.44
C CYS A 239 4.44 -15.11 4.34
N ASP A 240 3.12 -14.99 4.41
CA ASP A 240 2.19 -15.54 3.43
C ASP A 240 1.74 -14.48 2.43
N ILE A 241 1.54 -14.90 1.19
CA ILE A 241 1.00 -14.06 0.11
C ILE A 241 -0.32 -14.67 -0.36
N LEU A 242 -1.40 -13.95 -0.11
CA LEU A 242 -2.76 -14.34 -0.45
C LEU A 242 -3.23 -13.55 -1.68
N SER A 243 -3.78 -14.26 -2.67
CA SER A 243 -4.38 -13.63 -3.86
C SER A 243 -5.89 -13.51 -3.72
N VAL A 244 -6.45 -12.35 -4.02
CA VAL A 244 -7.91 -12.13 -3.96
C VAL A 244 -8.53 -12.52 -5.30
N ALA A 245 -9.34 -13.58 -5.30
CA ALA A 245 -10.03 -14.08 -6.49
C ALA A 245 -10.84 -12.99 -7.22
N GLY A 246 -10.76 -12.98 -8.55
CA GLY A 246 -11.41 -11.96 -9.38
C GLY A 246 -10.73 -10.59 -9.36
N SER A 247 -9.58 -10.47 -8.69
CA SER A 247 -8.73 -9.28 -8.72
C SER A 247 -7.26 -9.69 -8.84
N ASP A 248 -6.39 -8.71 -9.04
CA ASP A 248 -4.93 -8.90 -9.08
C ASP A 248 -4.24 -8.35 -7.84
N LEU A 249 -5.00 -8.25 -6.74
CA LEU A 249 -4.51 -7.84 -5.44
C LEU A 249 -3.75 -8.98 -4.77
N ARG A 250 -2.63 -8.63 -4.15
CA ARG A 250 -1.82 -9.51 -3.31
C ARG A 250 -1.84 -8.97 -1.89
N ILE A 251 -2.21 -9.81 -0.93
CA ILE A 251 -2.20 -9.49 0.50
C ILE A 251 -1.02 -10.22 1.13
N MET A 252 -0.10 -9.46 1.72
CA MET A 252 1.04 -9.99 2.45
C MET A 252 0.75 -9.96 3.94
N VAL A 253 0.83 -11.11 4.59
CA VAL A 253 0.54 -11.28 6.02
C VAL A 253 1.78 -11.84 6.71
N TYR A 254 2.14 -11.27 7.86
CA TYR A 254 3.21 -11.79 8.70
C TYR A 254 2.66 -12.37 9.99
N THR A 255 2.96 -13.62 10.28
CA THR A 255 2.53 -14.31 11.50
C THR A 255 3.70 -14.93 12.24
N ALA A 256 3.55 -15.07 13.55
CA ALA A 256 4.40 -15.92 14.38
C ALA A 256 3.52 -17.02 14.98
N GLU A 257 4.12 -18.20 15.21
CA GLU A 257 3.43 -19.30 15.87
C GLU A 257 2.98 -18.86 17.29
N PRO A 258 1.72 -19.07 17.69
CA PRO A 258 1.23 -18.71 19.01
C PRO A 258 2.08 -19.31 20.15
N GLY A 259 2.27 -18.54 21.22
CA GLY A 259 3.06 -18.96 22.38
C GLY A 259 4.59 -18.89 22.19
N THR A 260 5.06 -18.42 21.03
CA THR A 260 6.49 -18.14 20.81
C THR A 260 6.88 -16.73 21.23
N GLN A 261 8.18 -16.53 21.49
CA GLN A 261 8.72 -15.20 21.80
C GLN A 261 8.49 -14.19 20.67
N ASP A 262 8.50 -14.65 19.40
CA ASP A 262 8.23 -13.78 18.26
C ASP A 262 6.76 -13.34 18.21
N ALA A 263 5.81 -14.19 18.65
CA ALA A 263 4.41 -13.78 18.80
C ALA A 263 4.24 -12.70 19.89
N GLU A 264 4.94 -12.82 21.02
CA GLU A 264 4.96 -11.78 22.05
C GLU A 264 5.57 -10.47 21.53
N ARG A 265 6.68 -10.54 20.77
CA ARG A 265 7.29 -9.36 20.14
C ARG A 265 6.36 -8.70 19.12
N VAL A 266 5.61 -9.47 18.33
CA VAL A 266 4.59 -8.91 17.42
C VAL A 266 3.48 -8.21 18.20
N ALA A 267 3.04 -8.76 19.34
CA ALA A 267 2.09 -8.06 20.20
C ALA A 267 2.66 -6.74 20.77
N LEU A 268 3.95 -6.74 21.14
CA LEU A 268 4.65 -5.53 21.60
C LEU A 268 4.78 -4.46 20.51
N LEU A 269 4.92 -4.83 19.22
CA LEU A 269 4.88 -3.86 18.11
C LEU A 269 3.58 -3.06 18.09
N GLY A 270 2.45 -3.67 18.49
CA GLY A 270 1.17 -2.98 18.58
C GLY A 270 1.13 -1.88 19.63
N VAL A 271 1.96 -1.99 20.67
CA VAL A 271 2.10 -1.01 21.74
C VAL A 271 3.12 0.08 21.38
N LEU A 272 4.26 -0.31 20.80
CA LEU A 272 5.33 0.62 20.40
C LEU A 272 4.96 1.47 19.17
N GLY A 273 4.18 0.91 18.25
CA GLY A 273 3.84 1.55 16.98
C GLY A 273 5.07 1.92 16.16
N THR A 274 5.08 3.10 15.55
CA THR A 274 6.22 3.65 14.80
C THR A 274 7.13 4.54 15.65
N GLN A 275 6.94 4.59 16.97
CA GLN A 275 7.63 5.53 17.85
C GLN A 275 9.04 5.03 18.21
N THR A 276 10.02 5.93 18.15
CA THR A 276 11.35 5.68 18.71
C THR A 276 11.31 5.96 20.21
N LEU A 277 11.40 4.94 21.06
CA LEU A 277 11.73 5.13 22.48
C LEU A 277 13.18 5.65 22.54
N ALA A 278 13.34 6.88 23.01
CA ALA A 278 14.62 7.52 23.30
C ALA A 278 15.08 7.18 24.72
#